data_AF-A0A7J2KB61-F1
#
_entry.id   AF-A0A7J2KB61-F1
#
_cell.length_a   1.000
_cell.length_b   1.000
_cell.length_c   1.000
_cell.angle_alpha   90.00
_cell.angle_beta   90.00
_cell.angle_gamma   90.00
#
_symmetry.space_group_name_H-M   'P 1'
#
loop_
_entity.id
_entity.type
_entity.pdbx_description
1 polymer ?
#
loop_
_entity_poly.entity_id
_entity_poly.type
_entity_poly.pdbx_seq_one_letter_code
_entity_poly.pdbx_strand_id
1 'polypeptide(L)'
;MVKYSRPRHGSLAYLPRGRASRILPRVKFWPSYEGEPKPLGFIGYKAGHLTSFYIDTTPNSPTQGLEIAKVGTVIATPPMIVA
;
A
#
# COMPACT_ATOMS: atom_id res chain seq x y z
N MET A 1 28.77 21.76 19.58
CA MET A 1 28.01 20.52 19.87
C MET A 1 26.56 20.93 20.14
N VAL A 2 25.56 20.23 19.57
CA VAL A 2 24.15 20.57 19.87
C VAL A 2 23.91 20.25 21.35
N LYS A 3 23.31 21.18 22.09
CA LYS A 3 23.10 21.06 23.55
C LYS A 3 22.16 19.92 23.94
N TYR A 4 21.27 19.50 23.02
CA TYR A 4 20.31 18.42 23.22
C TYR A 4 20.33 17.48 22.02
N SER A 5 20.30 16.18 22.27
CA SER A 5 20.17 15.16 21.21
C SER A 5 18.76 15.19 20.63
N ARG A 6 18.64 15.00 19.31
CA ARG A 6 17.36 14.80 18.63
C ARG A 6 17.51 13.80 17.48
N PRO A 7 16.45 13.08 17.12
CA PRO A 7 16.44 12.26 15.92
C PRO A 7 16.72 13.07 14.66
N ARG A 8 17.30 12.42 13.66
CA ARG A 8 17.52 13.03 12.35
C ARG A 8 16.19 13.29 11.64
N HIS A 9 16.10 14.40 10.92
CA HIS A 9 14.93 14.68 10.08
C HIS A 9 14.98 13.87 8.78
N GLY A 10 13.97 13.02 8.59
CA GLY A 10 13.75 12.22 7.39
C GLY A 10 14.63 10.98 7.28
N SER A 11 14.17 9.98 6.53
CA SER A 11 14.94 8.77 6.25
C SER A 11 16.01 9.02 5.16
N LEU A 12 17.18 8.40 5.33
CA LEU A 12 18.27 8.37 4.34
C LEU A 12 18.06 7.32 3.25
N ALA A 13 17.18 6.33 3.48
CA ALA A 13 16.96 5.22 2.56
C ALA A 13 16.32 5.63 1.21
N TYR A 14 15.77 6.84 1.13
CA TYR A 14 15.13 7.39 -0.07
C TYR A 14 16.01 8.41 -0.81
N LEU A 15 17.33 8.35 -0.61
CA LEU A 15 18.29 9.10 -1.40
C LEU A 15 18.76 8.27 -2.61
N PRO A 16 19.05 8.90 -3.76
CA PRO A 16 18.83 10.32 -4.08
C PRO A 16 17.34 10.65 -4.28
N ARG A 17 16.91 11.84 -3.84
CA ARG A 17 15.55 12.34 -4.06
C ARG A 17 15.46 13.03 -5.42
N GLY A 18 15.15 12.26 -6.46
CA GLY A 18 14.90 12.76 -7.81
C GLY A 18 13.51 12.38 -8.34
N ARG A 19 13.17 12.87 -9.54
CA ARG A 19 11.97 12.38 -10.25
C ARG A 19 12.16 10.91 -10.59
N ALA A 20 11.09 10.12 -10.48
CA ALA A 20 11.13 8.74 -10.94
C ALA A 20 11.46 8.70 -12.44
N SER A 21 12.29 7.75 -12.85
CA SER A 21 12.67 7.58 -14.27
C SER A 21 11.53 7.02 -15.13
N ARG A 22 10.45 6.53 -14.49
CA ARG A 22 9.28 5.92 -15.14
C ARG A 22 8.01 6.34 -14.43
N ILE A 23 6.93 6.45 -15.19
CA ILE A 23 5.59 6.71 -14.66
C ILE A 23 4.97 5.47 -14.01
N LEU A 24 5.15 4.30 -14.63
CA LEU A 24 4.67 3.03 -14.08
C LEU A 24 5.68 2.47 -13.06
N PRO A 25 5.21 2.05 -11.87
CA PRO A 25 6.07 1.44 -10.87
C PRO A 25 6.59 0.09 -11.35
N ARG A 26 7.80 -0.25 -10.95
CA ARG A 26 8.41 -1.57 -11.17
C ARG A 26 8.33 -2.38 -9.89
N VAL A 27 7.83 -3.61 -9.98
CA VAL A 27 7.92 -4.60 -8.89
C VAL A 27 9.38 -5.05 -8.77
N LYS A 28 10.01 -4.77 -7.62
CA LYS A 28 11.42 -5.12 -7.35
C LYS A 28 11.60 -6.54 -6.81
N PHE A 29 10.56 -7.06 -6.16
CA PHE A 29 10.55 -8.36 -5.52
C PHE A 29 9.18 -9.00 -5.72
N TRP A 30 9.18 -10.26 -6.15
CA TRP A 30 7.98 -11.08 -6.24
C TRP A 30 7.98 -12.08 -5.09
N PRO A 31 6.83 -12.32 -4.43
CA PRO A 31 6.75 -13.31 -3.36
C PRO A 31 7.01 -14.71 -3.91
N SER A 32 7.62 -15.57 -3.09
CA SER A 32 7.64 -17.01 -3.36
C SER A 32 6.20 -17.53 -3.44
N TYR A 33 5.92 -18.35 -4.45
CA TYR A 33 4.59 -18.87 -4.69
C TYR A 33 4.62 -20.36 -4.97
N GLU A 34 3.87 -21.11 -4.18
CA GLU A 34 3.65 -22.55 -4.33
C GLU A 34 2.18 -22.76 -4.71
N GLY A 35 1.94 -23.42 -5.86
CA GLY A 35 0.60 -23.65 -6.40
C GLY A 35 0.57 -23.63 -7.92
N GLU A 36 -0.64 -23.63 -8.48
CA GLU A 36 -0.85 -23.61 -9.94
C GLU A 36 -0.45 -22.27 -10.57
N PRO A 37 0.11 -22.25 -11.79
CA PRO A 37 0.56 -21.03 -12.45
C PRO A 37 -0.53 -19.94 -12.51
N LYS A 38 -0.23 -18.76 -11.97
CA LYS A 38 -1.13 -17.60 -12.01
C LYS A 38 -0.37 -16.26 -12.04
N PRO A 39 -1.00 -15.17 -12.53
CA PRO A 39 -0.43 -13.83 -12.40
C PRO A 39 -0.28 -13.41 -10.93
N LEU A 40 0.89 -12.87 -10.56
CA LEU A 40 1.18 -12.40 -9.20
C LEU A 40 0.94 -10.90 -8.99
N GLY A 41 0.57 -10.18 -10.05
CA GLY A 41 0.40 -8.74 -10.02
C GLY A 41 -0.71 -8.28 -10.96
N PHE A 42 -1.20 -7.07 -10.68
CA PHE A 42 -2.26 -6.41 -11.43
C PHE A 42 -1.98 -4.90 -11.50
N ILE A 43 -2.49 -4.23 -12.52
CA ILE A 43 -2.40 -2.77 -12.67
C ILE A 43 -3.79 -2.15 -12.50
N GLY A 44 -3.87 -1.04 -11.77
CA GLY A 44 -5.10 -0.29 -11.60
C GLY A 44 -4.86 1.22 -11.56
N TYR A 45 -5.95 1.97 -11.63
CA TYR A 45 -5.95 3.42 -11.65
C TYR A 45 -6.64 3.96 -10.38
N LYS A 46 -6.00 4.91 -9.70
CA LYS A 46 -6.61 5.55 -8.53
C LYS A 46 -7.84 6.35 -8.97
N ALA A 47 -9.01 6.02 -8.43
CA ALA A 47 -10.24 6.75 -8.68
C ALA A 47 -10.52 7.80 -7.60
N GLY A 48 -10.34 7.44 -6.33
CA GLY A 48 -10.63 8.35 -5.22
C GLY A 48 -10.51 7.69 -3.85
N HIS A 49 -11.07 8.34 -2.83
CA HIS A 49 -11.19 7.79 -1.48
C HIS A 49 -12.63 7.89 -1.01
N LEU A 50 -13.02 7.01 -0.10
CA LEU A 50 -14.31 7.02 0.58
C LEU A 50 -14.15 6.57 2.03
N THR A 51 -15.15 6.83 2.84
CA THR A 51 -15.24 6.26 4.19
C THR A 51 -16.08 4.98 4.11
N SER A 52 -15.50 3.85 4.48
CA SER A 52 -16.18 2.58 4.62
C SER A 52 -16.51 2.32 6.08
N PHE A 53 -17.73 1.87 6.34
CA PHE A 53 -18.14 1.36 7.65
C PHE A 53 -18.12 -0.17 7.59
N TYR A 54 -17.54 -0.82 8.59
CA TYR A 54 -17.47 -2.28 8.66
C TYR A 54 -17.43 -2.75 10.12
N ILE A 55 -17.84 -4.00 10.35
CA ILE A 55 -17.73 -4.65 11.66
C ILE A 55 -16.31 -5.17 11.83
N ASP A 56 -15.62 -4.79 12.91
CA ASP A 56 -14.28 -5.27 13.20
C ASP A 56 -14.28 -6.72 13.67
N THR A 57 -13.74 -7.60 12.83
CA THR A 57 -13.59 -9.03 13.16
C THR A 57 -12.18 -9.38 13.64
N THR A 58 -11.32 -8.38 13.89
CA THR A 58 -9.93 -8.61 14.31
C THR A 58 -9.89 -9.16 15.73
N PRO A 59 -9.33 -10.36 15.99
CA PRO A 59 -9.28 -10.92 17.34
C PRO A 59 -8.47 -10.05 18.30
N ASN A 60 -8.97 -9.87 19.52
CA ASN A 60 -8.35 -9.08 20.59
C ASN A 60 -8.19 -7.59 20.28
N SER A 61 -8.86 -7.09 19.23
CA SER A 61 -8.97 -5.66 18.98
C SER A 61 -9.86 -5.00 20.04
N PRO A 62 -9.51 -3.81 20.57
CA PRO A 62 -10.39 -3.06 21.46
C PRO A 62 -11.77 -2.75 20.86
N THR A 63 -11.89 -2.78 19.53
CA THR A 63 -13.11 -2.50 18.79
C THR A 63 -13.78 -3.75 18.21
N GLN A 64 -13.32 -4.96 18.59
CA GLN A 64 -13.84 -6.21 18.06
C GLN A 64 -15.37 -6.31 18.27
N GLY A 65 -16.10 -6.59 17.19
CA GLY A 65 -17.56 -6.69 17.18
C GLY A 65 -18.30 -5.35 17.04
N LEU A 66 -17.59 -4.22 17.02
CA LEU A 66 -18.18 -2.90 16.81
C LEU A 66 -18.10 -2.49 15.33
N GLU A 67 -19.03 -1.63 14.91
CA GLU A 67 -18.97 -0.95 13.62
C GLU A 67 -17.96 0.21 13.70
N ILE A 68 -16.99 0.24 12.78
CA ILE A 68 -15.96 1.27 12.70
C ILE A 68 -15.94 1.90 11.31
N ALA A 69 -15.71 3.22 11.27
CA ALA A 69 -15.40 3.97 10.06
C ALA A 69 -13.90 3.90 9.74
N LYS A 70 -13.55 3.59 8.49
CA LYS A 70 -12.17 3.59 7.98
C LYS A 70 -12.11 4.19 6.59
N VAL A 71 -11.02 4.90 6.29
CA VAL A 71 -10.81 5.45 4.94
C VAL A 71 -10.34 4.33 4.01
N GLY A 72 -11.09 4.13 2.93
CA GLY A 72 -10.74 3.26 1.81
C GLY A 72 -10.27 4.06 0.60
N THR A 73 -9.36 3.49 -0.19
CA THR A 73 -8.99 4.03 -1.50
C THR A 73 -9.63 3.18 -2.59
N VAL A 74 -10.38 3.81 -3.48
CA VAL A 74 -10.99 3.13 -4.63
C VAL A 74 -9.99 3.09 -5.78
N ILE A 75 -9.72 1.89 -6.27
CA ILE A 75 -8.85 1.64 -7.43
C ILE A 75 -9.72 1.01 -8.52
N ALA A 76 -9.78 1.66 -9.68
CA ALA A 76 -10.40 1.11 -10.87
C ALA A 76 -9.47 0.08 -11.53
N THR A 77 -9.95 -1.16 -11.65
CA THR A 77 -9.19 -2.31 -12.14
C THR A 77 -9.94 -3.03 -13.26
N PRO A 78 -9.96 -2.47 -14.49
CA PRO A 78 -10.61 -3.12 -15.64
C PRO A 78 -9.86 -4.41 -16.03
N PRO A 79 -10.52 -5.39 -16.68
CA PRO A 79 -9.86 -6.61 -17.14
C PRO A 79 -8.64 -6.31 -18.02
N MET A 80 -7.52 -6.96 -17.72
CA MET A 80 -6.30 -6.86 -18.53
C MET A 80 -6.31 -7.93 -19.61
N ILE A 81 -5.83 -7.57 -20.81
CA ILE A 81 -5.63 -8.49 -21.93
C ILE A 81 -4.17 -8.93 -21.91
N VAL A 82 -3.94 -10.24 -21.92
CA VAL A 82 -2.60 -10.82 -22.08
C VAL A 82 -2.35 -10.98 -23.59
N ALA A 83 -1.24 -10.42 -24.06
CA ALA A 83 -0.81 -10.48 -25.46
C ALA A 83 0.21 -11.58 -25.70
#